data_AF-A0A3C0ZA49-F1
#
_entry.id   AF-A0A3C0ZA49-F1
#
_cell.length_a   1.000
_cell.length_b   1.000
_cell.length_c   1.000
_cell.angle_alpha   90.00
_cell.angle_beta   90.00
_cell.angle_gamma   90.00
#
_symmetry.space_group_name_H-M   'P 1'
#
loop_
_entity.id
_entity.type
_entity.pdbx_description
1 polymer ?
#
loop_
_entity_poly.entity_id
_entity_poly.type
_entity_poly.pdbx_seq_one_letter_code
_entity_poly.pdbx_strand_id
1 'polypeptide(L)' 'MHNQTLILIQCQDAVGLDVNISNTLAKYQLNIVTMREYVDEEDNKFF' A
#
# COMPACT_ATOMS: atom_id res chain seq x y z
N MET A 1 -19.97 5.15 13.80
CA MET A 1 -19.42 5.67 12.53
C MET A 1 -18.10 4.95 12.29
N HIS A 2 -17.92 4.27 11.15
CA HIS A 2 -16.62 3.68 10.80
C HIS A 2 -15.83 4.75 10.05
N ASN A 3 -14.71 5.20 10.61
CA ASN A 3 -13.80 6.11 9.90
C ASN A 3 -13.07 5.33 8.81
N GLN A 4 -13.22 5.79 7.58
CA GLN A 4 -12.46 5.29 6.44
C GLN A 4 -11.26 6.21 6.22
N THR A 5 -10.08 5.62 6.06
CA THR A 5 -8.84 6.34 5.77
C THR A 5 -8.37 5.94 4.38
N LEU A 6 -8.06 6.93 3.55
CA LEU A 6 -7.42 6.72 2.24
C LEU A 6 -5.93 7.04 2.38
N ILE A 7 -5.09 6.09 1.99
CA ILE A 7 -3.63 6.22 1.96
C ILE A 7 -3.21 6.14 0.49
N LEU A 8 -2.47 7.13 0.02
CA LEU A 8 -1.88 7.15 -1.32
C LEU A 8 -0.36 7.03 -1.15
N ILE A 9 0.26 6.12 -1.90
CA ILE A 9 1.69 5.84 -1.83
C ILE A 9 2.27 6.08 -3.21
N GLN A 10 3.46 6.70 -3.25
CA GLN A 10 4.28 6.76 -4.45
C GLN A 10 5.73 6.62 -4.00
N CYS A 11 6.42 5.59 -4.49
CA CYS A 11 7.83 5.37 -4.16
C CYS A 11 8.54 4.55 -5.25
N GLN A 12 9.83 4.32 -5.06
CA GLN A 12 10.57 3.37 -5.90
C GLN A 12 10.03 1.96 -5.65
N ASP A 13 9.77 1.20 -6.71
CA ASP A 13 9.35 -0.18 -6.53
C ASP A 13 10.45 -1.03 -5.87
N ALA A 14 10.03 -1.96 -5.03
CA ALA A 14 10.90 -2.87 -4.32
C ALA A 14 10.18 -4.20 -4.07
N VAL A 15 10.92 -5.30 -4.23
CA VAL A 15 10.39 -6.65 -4.00
C VAL A 15 9.78 -6.75 -2.60
N GLY A 16 8.49 -7.09 -2.54
CA GLY A 16 7.75 -7.30 -1.29
C GLY A 16 7.18 -6.04 -0.64
N LEU A 17 7.09 -4.93 -1.37
CA LEU A 17 6.53 -3.68 -0.86
C LEU A 17 5.07 -3.83 -0.38
N ASP A 18 4.20 -4.52 -1.12
CA ASP A 18 2.80 -4.77 -0.72
C ASP A 18 2.66 -5.57 0.56
N VAL A 19 3.55 -6.54 0.75
CA VAL A 19 3.62 -7.35 1.97
C VAL A 19 4.03 -6.47 3.15
N ASN A 20 5.00 -5.57 2.96
CA ASN A 20 5.44 -4.64 3.99
C ASN A 20 4.34 -3.63 4.37
N ILE A 21 3.61 -3.09 3.39
CA ILE A 21 2.48 -2.19 3.61
C ILE A 21 1.39 -2.93 4.40
N SER A 22 0.96 -4.09 3.93
CA SER A 22 -0.11 -4.88 4.55
C SER A 22 0.26 -5.31 5.97
N ASN A 23 1.50 -5.77 6.20
CA ASN A 23 1.99 -6.11 7.53
C ASN A 23 2.05 -4.90 8.47
N THR A 24 2.42 -3.73 7.96
CA THR A 24 2.44 -2.50 8.75
C THR A 24 1.03 -2.13 9.19
N LEU A 25 0.07 -2.12 8.27
CA LEU A 25 -1.34 -1.84 8.60
C LEU A 25 -1.90 -2.86 9.61
N ALA A 26 -1.56 -4.14 9.46
CA ALA A 26 -1.95 -5.19 10.40
C ALA A 26 -1.37 -4.98 11.80
N LYS A 27 -0.09 -4.53 11.92
CA LYS A 27 0.52 -4.19 13.22
C LYS A 27 -0.23 -3.07 13.95
N TYR A 28 -0.81 -2.13 13.20
CA TYR A 28 -1.66 -1.06 13.75
C TYR A 28 -3.14 -1.45 13.86
N GLN A 29 -3.47 -2.73 13.64
CA GLN A 29 -4.84 -3.26 13.71
C GLN A 29 -5.81 -2.53 12.77
N LEU A 30 -5.30 -2.04 11.63
CA LEU A 30 -6.12 -1.39 10.60
C LEU A 30 -6.65 -2.44 9.63
N ASN A 31 -7.95 -2.39 9.36
CA ASN A 31 -8.60 -3.25 8.38
C ASN A 31 -8.49 -2.65 6.98
N ILE A 32 -7.92 -3.41 6.04
CA ILE A 32 -7.84 -3.02 4.63
C ILE A 32 -9.17 -3.38 3.97
N VAL A 33 -9.99 -2.37 3.67
CA VAL A 33 -11.29 -2.56 2.98
C VAL A 33 -11.10 -2.68 1.46
N THR A 34 -10.12 -1.96 0.92
CA THR A 34 -9.73 -2.01 -0.49
C THR A 34 -8.27 -1.60 -0.63
N MET A 35 -7.59 -2.20 -1.60
CA MET A 35 -6.21 -1.89 -1.99
C MET A 35 -6.10 -2.07 -3.49
N ARG A 36 -5.33 -1.21 -4.14
CA ARG A 36 -4.97 -1.30 -5.56
C ARG A 36 -3.52 -0.90 -5.66
N GLU A 37 -2.76 -1.67 -6.42
CA GLU A 37 -1.37 -1.39 -6.74
C GLU A 37 -1.24 -1.16 -8.25
N TYR A 38 -0.30 -0.30 -8.61
CA TYR A 38 0.17 -0.15 -9.98
C TYR A 38 1.68 0.05 -9.96
N VAL A 39 2.39 -0.81 -10.70
CA VAL A 39 3.83 -0.67 -10.91
C VAL A 39 4.05 -0.12 -12.31
N ASP A 40 4.67 1.05 -12.36
CA ASP A 40 5.24 1.59 -13.58
C ASP A 40 6.62 0.98 -13.77
N GLU A 41 6.72 -0.02 -14.64
CA GLU A 41 7.98 -0.72 -14.93
C GLU A 41 8.98 0.16 -15.69
N GLU A 42 8.52 1.16 -16.46
CA GLU A 42 9.40 2.04 -17.25
C GLU A 42 10.17 2.99 -16.33
N ASP A 43 9.47 3.58 -15.36
CA ASP A 43 10.04 4.49 -14.38
C ASP A 43 10.44 3.82 -13.05
N ASN A 44 10.17 2.51 -12.92
CA ASN A 44 10.39 1.71 -11.71
C ASN A 44 9.70 2.32 -10.46
N LYS A 45 8.46 2.78 -10.62
CA LYS A 45 7.67 3.42 -9.55
C LYS A 45 6.51 2.56 -9.13
N PHE A 46 6.29 2.51 -7.83
CA PHE A 46 5.14 1.87 -7.19
C PHE A 46 4.10 2.92 -6.78
N PHE A 47 2.83 2.62 -7.05
CA PHE A 47 1.66 3.41 -6.70
C PHE A 47 0.60 2.56 -5.99
#